data_AF-A0A645DP18-F1
#
_entry.id   AF-A0A645DP18-F1
#
_cell.length_a   1.000
_cell.length_b   1.000
_cell.length_c   1.000
_cell.angle_alpha   90.00
_cell.angle_beta   90.00
_cell.angle_gamma   90.00
#
_symmetry.space_group_name_H-M   'P 1'
#
loop_
_entity.id
_entity.type
_entity.pdbx_description
1 polymer ?
#
loop_
_entity_poly.entity_id
_entity_poly.type
_entity_poly.pdbx_seq_one_letter_code
_entity_poly.pdbx_strand_id
1 'polypeptide(L)'
;MNARGENRIKKELPELKKLSIKYLWVYTIALFSVAFVLILVSAMQQKRVNETIDYYKQQVIAQQDVSAGTQRSVDNLTEENNYLKEEIAKEQFVNDKLSITINGNVEEIADLNREKDALSQLCMAQNEYISGRYKNAGSILEKIDSKYLSDDMKKMVAYLNSRVNR
;
A
#
# COMPACT_ATOMS: atom_id res chain seq x y z
N MET A 1 -57.45 -22.78 -112.58
CA MET A 1 -57.60 -21.50 -111.86
C MET A 1 -57.69 -21.86 -110.37
N ASN A 2 -56.57 -21.79 -109.64
CA ASN A 2 -56.11 -20.66 -108.78
C ASN A 2 -57.08 -20.38 -107.63
N ALA A 3 -56.72 -20.24 -106.35
CA ALA A 3 -55.47 -20.35 -105.59
C ALA A 3 -55.92 -20.41 -104.10
N ARG A 4 -55.68 -21.51 -103.36
CA ARG A 4 -54.65 -21.67 -102.32
C ARG A 4 -54.13 -20.38 -101.68
N GLY A 5 -54.29 -20.23 -100.37
CA GLY A 5 -53.32 -19.47 -99.56
C GLY A 5 -53.86 -18.75 -98.34
N GLU A 6 -54.25 -19.49 -97.30
CA GLU A 6 -54.14 -18.99 -95.92
C GLU A 6 -52.66 -18.68 -95.62
N ASN A 7 -52.29 -17.40 -95.60
CA ASN A 7 -51.01 -16.93 -95.06
C ASN A 7 -51.26 -16.50 -93.61
N ARG A 8 -51.13 -17.43 -92.66
CA ARG A 8 -49.91 -17.66 -91.86
C ARG A 8 -49.46 -16.41 -91.10
N ILE A 9 -50.07 -16.25 -89.93
CA ILE A 9 -49.39 -15.76 -88.74
C ILE A 9 -48.14 -16.65 -88.53
N LYS A 10 -46.95 -16.08 -88.72
CA LYS A 10 -45.73 -16.56 -88.06
C LYS A 10 -44.93 -15.36 -87.57
N LYS A 11 -45.11 -15.09 -86.28
CA LYS A 11 -44.24 -14.32 -85.38
C LYS A 11 -42.78 -14.41 -85.81
N GLU A 12 -42.18 -13.27 -86.13
CA GLU A 12 -40.74 -13.11 -86.09
C GLU A 12 -40.29 -13.13 -84.62
N LEU A 13 -39.62 -14.22 -84.23
CA LEU A 13 -38.84 -14.30 -83.00
C LEU A 13 -37.43 -13.82 -83.37
N PRO A 14 -36.83 -12.83 -82.69
CA PRO A 14 -35.53 -12.31 -83.08
C PRO A 14 -34.49 -13.42 -82.98
N GLU A 15 -33.80 -13.69 -84.10
CA GLU A 15 -32.69 -14.62 -84.14
C GLU A 15 -31.61 -14.19 -83.15
N LEU A 16 -31.45 -14.98 -82.08
CA LEU A 16 -30.29 -14.90 -81.21
C LEU A 16 -29.06 -15.20 -82.06
N LYS A 17 -28.34 -14.13 -82.46
CA LYS A 17 -27.04 -14.18 -83.14
C LYS A 17 -26.21 -15.31 -82.52
N LYS A 18 -25.95 -16.37 -83.29
CA LYS A 18 -25.01 -17.44 -82.92
C LYS A 18 -23.66 -16.79 -82.63
N LEU A 19 -23.35 -16.60 -81.35
CA LEU A 19 -22.02 -16.20 -80.90
C LEU A 19 -21.04 -17.25 -81.43
N SER A 20 -20.04 -16.84 -82.21
CA SER A 20 -19.06 -17.81 -82.70
C SER A 20 -18.39 -18.48 -81.49
N ILE A 21 -18.28 -19.81 -81.52
CA ILE A 21 -17.70 -20.62 -80.43
C ILE A 21 -16.30 -20.12 -80.05
N LYS A 22 -15.57 -19.53 -81.00
CA LYS A 22 -14.27 -18.88 -80.79
C LYS A 22 -14.37 -17.66 -79.85
N TYR A 23 -15.39 -16.81 -80.02
CA TYR A 23 -15.61 -15.69 -79.11
C TYR A 23 -15.96 -16.17 -77.71
N LEU A 24 -16.80 -17.21 -77.59
CA LEU A 24 -17.17 -17.78 -76.31
C LEU A 24 -15.95 -18.33 -75.55
N TRP A 25 -15.04 -19.02 -76.23
CA TRP A 25 -13.77 -19.50 -75.65
C TRP A 25 -12.86 -18.37 -75.17
N VAL A 26 -12.73 -17.29 -75.94
CA VAL A 26 -11.93 -16.13 -75.56
C VAL A 26 -12.48 -15.46 -74.29
N TYR A 27 -13.80 -15.29 -74.20
CA TYR A 27 -14.43 -14.75 -73.00
C TYR A 27 -14.28 -15.67 -71.78
N THR A 28 -14.36 -16.99 -71.95
CA THR A 28 -14.15 -17.96 -70.86
C THR A 28 -12.71 -17.91 -70.33
N ILE A 29 -11.71 -17.86 -71.23
CA ILE A 29 -10.29 -17.74 -70.84
C ILE A 29 -10.04 -16.40 -70.14
N ALA A 30 -10.61 -15.31 -70.64
CA ALA A 30 -10.49 -14.00 -70.01
C ALA A 30 -11.11 -13.97 -68.59
N LEU A 31 -12.28 -14.59 -68.41
CA LEU A 31 -12.92 -14.72 -67.10
C LEU A 31 -12.05 -15.53 -66.12
N PHE A 32 -11.50 -16.65 -66.58
CA PHE A 32 -10.64 -17.51 -65.76
C PHE A 32 -9.32 -16.81 -65.39
N SER A 33 -8.77 -16.00 -66.29
CA SER A 33 -7.58 -15.20 -66.03
C SER A 33 -7.83 -14.18 -64.91
N VAL A 34 -8.96 -13.46 -64.94
CA VAL A 34 -9.35 -12.52 -63.88
C VAL A 34 -9.57 -13.23 -62.54
N ALA A 35 -10.26 -14.38 -62.55
CA ALA A 35 -10.44 -15.19 -61.36
C ALA A 35 -9.11 -15.65 -60.75
N PHE A 36 -8.16 -16.05 -61.58
CA PHE A 36 -6.82 -16.47 -61.15
C PHE A 36 -6.03 -15.31 -60.51
N VAL A 37 -6.13 -14.11 -61.09
CA VAL A 37 -5.53 -12.89 -60.51
C VAL A 37 -6.14 -12.57 -59.15
N LEU A 38 -7.47 -12.69 -59.00
CA LEU A 38 -8.14 -12.47 -57.72
C LEU A 38 -7.71 -13.47 -56.65
N ILE A 39 -7.52 -14.74 -57.02
CA ILE A 39 -7.01 -15.78 -56.11
C ILE A 39 -5.59 -15.42 -55.63
N LEU A 40 -4.70 -14.99 -56.53
CA LEU A 40 -3.34 -14.57 -56.17
C LEU A 40 -3.32 -13.35 -55.24
N VAL A 41 -4.15 -12.35 -55.52
CA VAL A 41 -4.27 -11.15 -54.67
C VAL A 41 -4.83 -11.51 -53.29
N SER A 42 -5.80 -12.42 -53.22
CA SER A 42 -6.35 -12.92 -51.96
C SER A 42 -5.31 -13.67 -51.14
N ALA A 43 -4.51 -14.54 -51.76
CA ALA A 43 -3.43 -15.28 -51.10
C ALA A 43 -2.34 -14.33 -50.54
N MET A 44 -1.97 -13.28 -51.28
CA MET A 44 -1.01 -12.28 -50.79
C MET A 44 -1.56 -11.46 -49.61
N GLN A 45 -2.85 -11.12 -49.63
CA GLN A 45 -3.49 -10.41 -48.53
C GLN A 45 -3.60 -11.28 -47.28
N GLN A 46 -3.98 -12.56 -47.42
CA GLN A 46 -4.04 -13.50 -46.30
C GLN A 46 -2.69 -13.63 -45.59
N LYS A 47 -1.57 -13.68 -46.34
CA LYS A 47 -0.22 -13.73 -45.75
C LYS A 47 0.07 -12.50 -44.90
N ARG A 48 -0.17 -11.29 -45.43
CA ARG A 48 0.07 -10.03 -44.69
C ARG A 48 -0.89 -9.85 -43.51
N VAL A 49 -2.14 -10.26 -43.66
CA VAL A 49 -3.15 -10.20 -42.61
C VAL A 49 -2.78 -11.14 -41.46
N ASN A 50 -2.33 -12.36 -41.74
CA ASN A 50 -1.86 -13.27 -40.69
C ASN A 50 -0.66 -12.70 -39.93
N GLU A 51 0.37 -12.21 -40.64
CA GLU A 51 1.54 -11.58 -40.01
C GLU A 51 1.14 -10.40 -39.10
N THR A 52 0.17 -9.61 -39.55
CA THR A 52 -0.35 -8.46 -38.79
C THR A 52 -1.16 -8.90 -37.57
N ILE A 53 -2.00 -9.93 -37.70
CA ILE A 53 -2.79 -10.50 -36.60
C ILE A 53 -1.88 -11.08 -35.51
N ASP A 54 -0.84 -11.82 -35.90
CA ASP A 54 0.09 -12.42 -34.95
C ASP A 54 0.91 -11.35 -34.21
N TYR A 55 1.30 -10.28 -34.91
CA TYR A 55 1.93 -9.11 -34.29
C TYR A 55 1.03 -8.44 -33.24
N TYR A 56 -0.24 -8.17 -33.58
CA TYR A 56 -1.17 -7.57 -32.62
C TYR A 56 -1.49 -8.49 -31.45
N LYS A 57 -1.61 -9.80 -31.68
CA LYS A 57 -1.77 -10.79 -30.59
C LYS A 57 -0.58 -10.77 -29.65
N GLN A 58 0.65 -10.74 -30.17
CA GLN A 58 1.86 -10.64 -29.34
C GLN A 58 1.90 -9.34 -28.53
N GLN A 59 1.53 -8.20 -29.13
CA GLN A 59 1.45 -6.94 -28.39
C GLN A 59 0.42 -6.96 -27.28
N VAL A 60 -0.78 -7.51 -27.53
CA VAL A 60 -1.83 -7.63 -26.51
C VAL A 60 -1.37 -8.52 -25.36
N ILE A 61 -0.76 -9.67 -25.67
CA ILE A 61 -0.20 -10.58 -24.65
C ILE A 61 0.89 -9.87 -23.83
N ALA A 62 1.84 -9.22 -24.50
CA ALA A 62 2.90 -8.48 -23.83
C ALA A 62 2.36 -7.36 -22.94
N GLN A 63 1.34 -6.62 -23.40
CA GLN A 63 0.71 -5.56 -22.62
C GLN A 63 -0.06 -6.11 -21.41
N GLN A 64 -0.73 -7.26 -21.59
CA GLN A 64 -1.43 -7.94 -20.50
C GLN A 64 -0.45 -8.47 -19.45
N ASP A 65 0.69 -9.03 -19.86
CA ASP A 65 1.75 -9.49 -18.97
C ASP A 65 2.39 -8.33 -18.19
N VAL A 66 2.66 -7.21 -18.86
CA VAL A 66 3.15 -5.99 -18.20
C VAL A 66 2.13 -5.47 -17.20
N SER A 67 0.86 -5.37 -17.58
CA SER A 67 -0.21 -4.92 -16.66
C SER A 67 -0.36 -5.84 -15.46
N ALA A 68 -0.26 -7.16 -15.65
CA ALA A 68 -0.30 -8.13 -14.56
C ALA A 68 0.94 -8.02 -13.64
N GLY A 69 2.12 -7.77 -14.22
CA GLY A 69 3.35 -7.50 -13.47
C GLY A 69 3.25 -6.21 -12.63
N THR A 70 2.75 -5.14 -13.22
CA THR A 70 2.52 -3.87 -12.51
C THR A 70 1.48 -4.04 -11.41
N GLN A 71 0.36 -4.72 -11.66
CA GLN A 71 -0.66 -4.95 -10.64
C GLN A 71 -0.08 -5.71 -9.44
N ARG A 72 0.65 -6.81 -9.68
CA ARG A 72 1.33 -7.55 -8.61
C ARG A 72 2.31 -6.68 -7.82
N SER A 73 3.07 -5.81 -8.50
CA SER A 73 3.97 -4.89 -7.82
C SER A 73 3.22 -3.89 -6.95
N VAL A 74 2.08 -3.38 -7.40
CA VAL A 74 1.24 -2.46 -6.63
C VAL A 74 0.62 -3.16 -5.43
N ASP A 75 0.14 -4.39 -5.61
CA ASP A 75 -0.43 -5.20 -4.53
C ASP A 75 0.63 -5.49 -3.46
N ASN A 76 1.84 -5.91 -3.86
CA ASN A 76 2.96 -6.13 -2.96
C ASN A 76 3.36 -4.86 -2.21
N LEU A 77 3.48 -3.72 -2.91
CA LEU A 77 3.80 -2.44 -2.28
C LEU A 77 2.70 -2.00 -1.30
N THR A 78 1.44 -2.28 -1.62
CA THR A 78 0.30 -1.96 -0.75
C THR A 78 0.32 -2.82 0.51
N GLU A 79 0.59 -4.12 0.38
CA GLU A 79 0.74 -5.05 1.49
C GLU A 79 1.90 -4.66 2.40
N GLU A 80 3.08 -4.37 1.82
CA GLU A 80 4.25 -3.91 2.56
C GLU A 80 3.97 -2.58 3.28
N ASN A 81 3.28 -1.63 2.63
CA ASN A 81 2.91 -0.36 3.27
C ASN A 81 1.96 -0.57 4.46
N ASN A 82 1.01 -1.48 4.34
CA ASN A 82 0.08 -1.81 5.43
C ASN A 82 0.84 -2.50 6.58
N TYR A 83 1.72 -3.44 6.28
CA TYR A 83 2.57 -4.09 7.26
C TYR A 83 3.43 -3.08 8.03
N LEU A 84 4.13 -2.19 7.32
CA LEU A 84 4.97 -1.16 7.93
C LEU A 84 4.15 -0.19 8.79
N LYS A 85 2.92 0.16 8.39
CA LYS A 85 2.02 1.00 9.21
C LYS A 85 1.64 0.30 10.51
N GLU A 86 1.33 -1.00 10.47
CA GLU A 86 1.03 -1.77 11.67
C GLU A 86 2.25 -1.89 12.60
N GLU A 87 3.43 -2.09 12.03
CA GLU A 87 4.69 -2.17 12.79
C GLU A 87 5.00 -0.84 13.48
N ILE A 88 4.90 0.28 12.75
CA ILE A 88 5.04 1.63 13.33
C ILE A 88 4.05 1.84 14.47
N ALA A 89 2.79 1.44 14.31
CA ALA A 89 1.78 1.60 15.36
C ALA A 89 2.12 0.78 16.61
N LYS A 90 2.64 -0.45 16.44
CA LYS A 90 3.10 -1.30 17.56
C LYS A 90 4.30 -0.68 18.26
N GLU A 91 5.29 -0.20 17.52
CA GLU A 91 6.47 0.45 18.07
C GLU A 91 6.11 1.73 18.84
N GLN A 92 5.22 2.57 18.30
CA GLN A 92 4.73 3.77 18.97
C GLN A 92 4.05 3.42 20.30
N PHE A 93 3.18 2.40 20.31
CA PHE A 93 2.53 1.95 21.54
C PHE A 93 3.53 1.47 22.61
N VAL A 94 4.57 0.74 22.21
CA VAL A 94 5.64 0.32 23.13
C VAL A 94 6.42 1.54 23.64
N ASN A 95 6.73 2.51 22.78
CA ASN A 95 7.42 3.73 23.16
C ASN A 95 6.63 4.57 24.17
N ASP A 96 5.32 4.68 23.97
CA ASP A 96 4.43 5.40 24.89
C ASP A 96 4.40 4.72 26.26
N LYS A 97 4.25 3.39 26.29
CA LYS A 97 4.32 2.61 27.54
C LYS A 97 5.66 2.78 28.25
N LEU A 98 6.75 2.72 27.50
CA LEU A 98 8.10 2.87 28.05
C LEU A 98 8.28 4.28 28.62
N SER A 99 7.79 5.31 27.92
CA SER A 99 7.85 6.70 28.39
C SER A 99 7.07 6.92 29.68
N ILE A 100 5.86 6.34 29.80
CA ILE A 100 5.08 6.38 31.04
C ILE A 100 5.85 5.70 32.19
N THR A 101 6.46 4.54 31.92
CA THR A 101 7.23 3.79 32.92
C THR A 101 8.45 4.57 33.37
N ILE A 102 9.21 5.15 32.44
CA ILE A 102 10.39 5.97 32.74
C ILE A 102 9.99 7.17 33.59
N ASN A 103 8.94 7.89 33.22
CA ASN A 103 8.48 9.05 33.98
C ASN A 103 8.05 8.67 35.39
N GLY A 104 7.31 7.56 35.55
CA GLY A 104 6.95 7.03 36.87
C GLY A 104 8.17 6.67 37.72
N ASN A 105 9.15 5.97 37.13
CA ASN A 105 10.39 5.62 37.84
C ASN A 105 11.21 6.86 38.21
N VAL A 106 11.23 7.89 37.37
CA VAL A 106 11.93 9.17 37.67
C VAL A 106 11.27 9.87 38.85
N GLU A 107 9.93 9.91 38.91
CA GLU A 107 9.21 10.46 40.05
C GLU A 107 9.48 9.66 41.33
N GLU A 108 9.43 8.33 41.26
CA GLU A 108 9.74 7.46 42.40
C GLU A 108 11.17 7.65 42.91
N ILE A 109 12.16 7.71 42.00
CA ILE A 109 13.56 7.99 42.36
C ILE A 109 13.71 9.38 42.98
N ALA A 110 12.98 10.38 42.48
CA ALA A 110 13.00 11.73 43.06
C ALA A 110 12.45 11.72 44.49
N ASP A 111 11.36 11.01 44.75
CA ASP A 111 10.79 10.91 46.09
C ASP A 111 11.68 10.10 47.06
N LEU A 112 12.26 8.99 46.61
CA LEU A 112 13.25 8.24 47.39
C LEU A 112 14.48 9.09 47.74
N ASN A 113 14.95 9.94 46.82
CA ASN A 113 16.07 10.85 47.09
C ASN A 113 15.70 11.92 48.11
N ARG A 114 14.46 12.44 48.08
CA ARG A 114 13.98 13.40 49.08
C ARG A 114 13.83 12.77 50.47
N GLU A 115 13.32 11.54 50.55
CA GLU A 115 13.26 10.78 51.80
C GLU A 115 14.67 10.53 52.35
N LYS A 116 15.62 10.12 51.50
CA LYS A 116 17.02 9.92 51.87
C LYS A 116 17.66 11.21 52.41
N ASP A 117 17.39 12.35 51.78
CA ASP A 117 17.91 13.64 52.24
C ASP A 117 17.32 14.03 53.61
N ALA A 118 16.00 13.88 53.78
CA ALA A 118 15.33 14.11 55.06
C ALA A 118 15.89 13.22 56.19
N LEU A 119 16.15 11.94 55.90
CA LEU A 119 16.80 11.02 56.83
C LEU A 119 18.25 11.45 57.14
N SER A 120 19.01 11.88 56.15
CA SER A 120 20.38 12.37 56.36
C SER A 120 20.41 13.58 57.29
N GLN A 121 19.51 14.53 57.07
CA GLN A 121 19.34 15.70 57.92
C GLN A 121 18.93 15.30 59.36
N LEU A 122 18.05 14.31 59.52
CA LEU A 122 17.68 13.79 60.84
C LEU A 122 18.88 13.18 61.58
N CYS A 123 19.70 12.38 60.90
CA CYS A 123 20.93 11.83 61.46
C CYS A 123 21.91 12.93 61.87
N MET A 124 22.05 13.99 61.06
CA MET A 124 22.88 15.15 61.40
C MET A 124 22.36 15.86 62.65
N ALA A 125 21.05 16.13 62.73
CA ALA A 125 20.42 16.73 63.89
C ALA A 125 20.62 15.89 65.16
N GLN A 126 20.48 14.57 65.05
CA GLN A 126 20.72 13.64 66.14
C GLN A 126 22.18 13.69 66.62
N ASN A 127 23.14 13.71 65.70
CA ASN A 127 24.56 13.82 66.05
C ASN A 127 24.90 15.16 66.75
N GLU A 128 24.32 16.28 66.28
CA GLU A 128 24.47 17.58 66.92
C GLU A 128 23.86 17.59 68.34
N TYR A 129 22.69 16.97 68.51
CA TYR A 129 22.04 16.81 69.81
C TYR A 129 22.90 15.99 70.79
N ILE A 130 23.42 14.83 70.37
CA ILE A 130 24.30 13.99 71.19
C ILE A 130 25.59 14.74 71.55
N SER A 131 26.08 15.60 70.65
CA SER A 131 27.25 16.45 70.88
C SER A 131 26.97 17.66 71.78
N GLY A 132 25.74 17.81 72.31
CA GLY A 132 25.34 18.94 73.16
C GLY A 132 25.12 20.27 72.42
N ARG A 133 25.14 20.26 71.08
CA ARG A 133 24.96 21.46 70.24
C ARG A 133 23.48 21.64 69.89
N TYR A 134 22.65 21.89 70.91
CA TYR A 134 21.19 21.92 70.77
C TYR A 134 20.70 22.96 69.75
N LYS A 135 21.26 24.17 69.75
CA LYS A 135 20.88 25.22 68.79
C LYS A 135 21.07 24.79 67.33
N ASN A 136 22.17 24.10 67.04
CA ASN A 136 22.44 23.57 65.69
C ASN A 136 21.48 22.44 65.32
N ALA A 137 21.22 21.53 66.27
CA ALA A 137 20.25 20.45 66.08
C ALA A 137 18.86 21.02 65.75
N GLY A 138 18.40 22.05 66.47
CA GLY A 138 17.12 22.72 66.22
C GLY A 138 17.04 23.35 64.84
N SER A 139 18.08 24.08 64.43
CA SER A 139 18.14 24.69 63.09
C SER A 139 18.18 23.67 61.94
N ILE A 140 18.67 22.45 62.18
CA ILE A 140 18.61 21.36 61.19
C ILE A 140 17.20 20.76 61.16
N LEU A 141 16.59 20.51 62.32
CA LEU A 141 15.24 19.95 62.42
C LEU A 141 14.16 20.84 61.79
N GLU A 142 14.31 22.17 61.86
CA GLU A 142 13.40 23.12 61.21
C GLU A 142 13.43 23.08 59.68
N LYS A 143 14.52 22.57 59.08
CA LYS A 143 14.70 22.50 57.62
C LYS A 143 14.20 21.20 57.02
N ILE A 144 13.92 20.20 57.85
CA ILE A 144 13.44 18.90 57.40
C ILE A 144 11.99 19.03 56.93
N ASP A 145 11.74 18.72 55.67
CA ASP A 145 10.38 18.67 55.15
C ASP A 145 9.65 17.41 55.67
N SER A 146 8.63 17.63 56.50
CA SER A 146 7.88 16.54 57.12
C SER A 146 7.09 15.68 56.13
N LYS A 147 6.89 16.18 54.90
CA LYS A 147 6.23 15.44 53.83
C LYS A 147 6.99 14.17 53.44
N TYR A 148 8.32 14.22 53.50
CA TYR A 148 9.21 13.12 53.08
C TYR A 148 9.71 12.28 54.25
N LEU A 149 9.14 12.47 55.44
CA LEU A 149 9.44 11.66 56.62
C LEU A 149 8.45 10.50 56.74
N SER A 150 8.99 9.31 57.00
CA SER A 150 8.18 8.18 57.48
C SER A 150 7.61 8.48 58.87
N ASP A 151 6.58 7.75 59.27
CA ASP A 151 5.90 7.99 60.55
C ASP A 151 6.82 7.85 61.77
N ASP A 152 7.80 6.95 61.70
CA ASP A 152 8.79 6.79 62.77
C ASP A 152 9.81 7.93 62.78
N MET A 153 10.21 8.43 61.60
CA MET A 153 11.06 9.62 61.52
C MET A 153 10.35 10.86 62.05
N LYS A 154 9.05 11.02 61.79
CA LYS A 154 8.24 12.12 62.36
C LYS A 154 8.18 12.07 63.88
N LYS A 155 8.00 10.88 64.47
CA LYS A 155 8.06 10.69 65.93
C LYS A 155 9.43 11.08 66.49
N MET A 156 10.51 10.72 65.79
CA MET A 156 11.87 11.05 66.20
C MET A 156 12.15 12.56 66.13
N VAL A 157 11.71 13.22 65.06
CA VAL A 157 11.79 14.69 64.94
C VAL A 157 11.02 15.37 66.07
N ALA A 158 9.80 14.93 66.38
CA ALA A 158 9.00 15.47 67.48
C ALA A 158 9.70 15.28 68.84
N TYR A 159 10.28 14.11 69.07
CA TYR A 159 11.05 13.81 70.27
C TYR A 159 12.28 14.71 70.40
N LEU A 160 13.09 14.85 69.34
CA LEU A 160 14.27 15.71 69.35
C LEU A 160 13.90 17.18 69.54
N ASN A 161 12.88 17.68 68.84
CA ASN A 161 12.37 19.04 69.00
C ASN A 161 11.92 19.34 70.44
N SER A 162 11.26 18.37 71.10
CA SER A 162 10.81 18.52 72.50
C SER A 162 11.96 18.66 73.51
N ARG A 163 13.17 18.23 73.14
CA ARG A 163 14.37 18.24 74.00
C ARG A 163 15.34 19.36 73.66
N VAL A 164 15.40 19.75 72.39
CA VAL A 164 16.25 20.85 71.92
C VAL A 164 15.69 22.22 72.30
N ASN A 165 14.36 22.36 72.36
CA ASN A 165 13.67 23.61 72.69
C ASN A 165 13.32 23.74 74.19
N ARG A 166 14.00 22.99 75.08
CA ARG A 166 13.92 23.13 76.54
C ARG A 166 15.15 23.84 77.07
#